data_AF-A0A6S6U104-F1
#
_entry.id   AF-A0A6S6U104-F1
#
_cell.length_a   1.000
_cell.length_b   1.000
_cell.length_c   1.000
_cell.angle_alpha   90.00
_cell.angle_beta   90.00
_cell.angle_gamma   90.00
#
_symmetry.space_group_name_H-M   'P 1'
#
loop_
_entity.id
_entity.type
_entity.pdbx_description
1 polymer ?
#
loop_
_entity_poly.entity_id
_entity_poly.type
_entity_poly.pdbx_seq_one_letter_code
_entity_poly.pdbx_strand_id
1 'polypeptide(L)'
;MLIAIGVTGCTGQMSARNTLSWYVGQGTKLDDCGPASAAMAVNWAGGKSSLRHARAVTRDSGWWLFKDIATHLQQQGIATEQVKLRELRTLLAQGHGALMRISVLGIPHYVFVSDLNAQDQLLVADPLQGKKRISIRRLERKALDKVMLAVHNTLEHPVSQFDLNNIPWARSKRATVKIPKRNTIEQHRGFSHLY
;
A
#
# COMPACT_ATOMS: atom_id res chain seq x y z
N MET A 1 -16.19 28.75 -12.08
CA MET A 1 -15.22 28.41 -11.01
C MET A 1 -14.45 27.15 -11.40
N LEU A 2 -13.59 27.22 -12.42
CA LEU A 2 -12.84 26.06 -12.98
C LEU A 2 -11.30 26.22 -12.90
N ILE A 3 -10.82 27.41 -12.51
CA ILE A 3 -9.39 27.78 -12.58
C ILE A 3 -8.62 27.36 -11.31
N ALA A 4 -9.30 27.16 -10.17
CA ALA A 4 -8.64 26.82 -8.90
C ALA A 4 -8.21 25.34 -8.78
N ILE A 5 -8.82 24.43 -9.55
CA ILE A 5 -8.53 22.98 -9.47
C ILE A 5 -7.24 22.62 -10.22
N GLY A 6 -6.93 23.32 -11.32
CA GLY A 6 -5.72 23.07 -12.11
C GLY A 6 -4.42 23.49 -11.40
N VAL A 7 -4.44 24.63 -10.70
CA VAL A 7 -3.23 25.17 -10.04
C VAL A 7 -2.89 24.41 -8.76
N THR A 8 -3.89 23.98 -7.99
CA THR A 8 -3.66 23.20 -6.76
C THR A 8 -3.28 21.74 -7.02
N GLY A 9 -3.80 21.11 -8.09
CA GLY A 9 -3.41 19.75 -8.47
C GLY A 9 -1.94 19.66 -8.89
N CYS A 10 -1.46 20.59 -9.72
CA CYS A 10 -0.08 20.59 -10.20
C CYS A 10 0.95 20.85 -9.08
N THR A 11 0.67 21.79 -8.17
CA THR A 11 1.57 22.07 -7.03
C THR A 11 1.61 20.91 -6.04
N GLY A 12 0.46 20.27 -5.78
CA GLY A 12 0.38 19.08 -4.94
C GLY A 12 1.17 17.89 -5.52
N GLN A 13 0.99 17.60 -6.82
CA GLN A 13 1.74 16.53 -7.49
C GLN A 13 3.25 16.80 -7.51
N MET A 14 3.68 18.05 -7.74
CA MET A 14 5.10 18.41 -7.76
C MET A 14 5.74 18.28 -6.37
N SER A 15 5.05 18.75 -5.32
CA SER A 15 5.49 18.58 -3.93
C SER A 15 5.62 17.09 -3.54
N ALA A 16 4.68 16.26 -3.98
CA ALA A 16 4.72 14.83 -3.72
C ALA A 16 5.90 14.15 -4.43
N ARG A 17 6.14 14.44 -5.72
CA ARG A 17 7.30 13.92 -6.47
C ARG A 17 8.64 14.26 -5.81
N ASN A 18 8.76 15.47 -5.26
CA ASN A 18 10.00 15.92 -4.62
C ASN A 18 10.24 15.30 -3.23
N THR A 19 9.22 14.68 -2.62
CA THR A 19 9.32 14.17 -1.24
C THR A 19 9.09 12.68 -1.11
N LEU A 20 8.53 12.04 -2.14
CA LEU A 20 8.26 10.62 -2.21
C LEU A 20 8.83 10.11 -3.52
N SER A 21 9.99 9.45 -3.47
CA SER A 21 10.69 8.94 -4.65
C SER A 21 9.85 7.95 -5.47
N TRP A 22 8.87 7.31 -4.84
CA TRP A 22 7.94 6.36 -5.45
C TRP A 22 6.65 7.00 -6.00
N TYR A 23 6.43 8.31 -5.81
CA TYR A 23 5.19 8.96 -6.20
C TYR A 23 5.02 9.09 -7.73
N VAL A 24 3.81 8.81 -8.21
CA VAL A 24 3.41 8.92 -9.62
C VAL A 24 2.11 9.72 -9.68
N GLY A 25 2.17 10.87 -10.35
CA GLY A 25 0.99 11.73 -10.57
C GLY A 25 0.25 11.35 -11.84
N GLN A 26 -1.07 11.53 -11.86
CA GLN A 26 -1.92 11.26 -13.03
C GLN A 26 -1.91 12.40 -14.08
N GLY A 27 -1.33 13.55 -13.76
CA GLY A 27 -1.46 14.74 -14.58
C GLY A 27 -2.90 15.28 -14.55
N THR A 28 -3.49 15.50 -15.73
CA THR A 28 -4.82 16.11 -15.90
C THR A 28 -5.91 15.14 -16.32
N LYS A 29 -5.57 13.90 -16.70
CA LYS A 29 -6.54 12.88 -17.11
C LYS A 29 -7.17 12.24 -15.86
N LEU A 30 -8.51 12.24 -15.80
CA LEU A 30 -9.24 11.75 -14.63
C LEU A 30 -9.23 10.22 -14.51
N ASP A 31 -9.21 9.52 -15.65
CA ASP A 31 -9.16 8.06 -15.71
C ASP A 31 -7.78 7.48 -15.34
N ASP A 32 -6.75 8.33 -15.25
CA ASP A 32 -5.39 7.90 -14.91
C ASP A 32 -5.14 7.68 -13.40
N CYS A 33 -6.12 7.92 -12.53
CA CYS A 33 -5.95 7.72 -11.09
C CYS A 33 -5.63 6.26 -10.72
N GLY A 34 -6.24 5.29 -11.41
CA GLY A 34 -5.99 3.86 -11.23
C GLY A 34 -4.56 3.46 -11.60
N PRO A 35 -4.14 3.63 -12.87
CA PRO A 35 -2.78 3.27 -13.28
C PRO A 35 -1.68 4.08 -12.57
N ALA A 36 -1.92 5.37 -12.24
CA ALA A 36 -0.98 6.13 -11.43
C ALA A 36 -0.83 5.54 -10.01
N SER A 37 -1.94 5.15 -9.36
CA SER A 37 -1.89 4.52 -8.04
C SER A 37 -1.24 3.13 -8.07
N ALA A 38 -1.50 2.35 -9.12
CA ALA A 38 -0.85 1.07 -9.34
C ALA A 38 0.67 1.24 -9.50
N ALA A 39 1.11 2.21 -10.31
CA ALA A 39 2.53 2.52 -10.48
C ALA A 39 3.19 3.01 -9.18
N MET A 40 2.48 3.80 -8.36
CA MET A 40 2.96 4.19 -7.02
C MET A 40 3.16 2.97 -6.12
N ALA A 41 2.21 2.04 -6.10
CA ALA A 41 2.32 0.81 -5.32
C ALA A 41 3.52 -0.04 -5.78
N VAL A 42 3.78 -0.15 -7.09
CA VAL A 42 4.97 -0.83 -7.62
C VAL A 42 6.26 -0.17 -7.14
N ASN A 43 6.36 1.15 -7.30
CA ASN A 43 7.57 1.89 -6.91
C ASN A 43 7.80 1.87 -5.40
N TRP A 44 6.72 1.90 -4.61
CA TRP A 44 6.79 1.81 -3.16
C TRP A 44 7.28 0.44 -2.70
N ALA A 45 6.86 -0.63 -3.39
CA ALA A 45 7.35 -1.99 -3.17
C ALA A 45 8.73 -2.24 -3.84
N GLY A 46 9.46 -1.17 -4.20
CA GLY A 46 10.80 -1.16 -4.78
C GLY A 46 10.94 -1.69 -6.22
N GLY A 47 9.83 -1.90 -6.91
CA GLY A 47 9.80 -2.09 -8.36
C GLY A 47 10.01 -0.78 -9.13
N LYS A 48 9.87 -0.85 -10.46
CA LYS A 48 9.95 0.34 -11.34
C LYS A 48 8.75 0.39 -12.27
N SER A 49 7.92 1.42 -12.10
CA SER A 49 6.73 1.64 -12.90
C SER A 49 6.46 3.12 -13.12
N SER A 50 5.75 3.41 -14.20
CA SER A 50 5.27 4.75 -14.55
C SER A 50 3.83 4.67 -15.01
N LEU A 51 3.13 5.80 -15.02
CA LEU A 51 1.77 5.88 -15.57
C LEU A 51 1.70 5.33 -17.01
N ARG A 52 2.66 5.73 -17.86
CA ARG A 52 2.74 5.27 -19.25
C ARG A 52 2.94 3.75 -19.34
N HIS A 53 3.83 3.20 -18.50
CA HIS A 53 4.09 1.77 -18.47
C HIS A 53 2.85 1.00 -18.01
N ALA A 54 2.20 1.41 -16.91
CA ALA A 54 1.00 0.76 -16.40
C ALA A 54 -0.14 0.74 -17.45
N ARG A 55 -0.36 1.86 -18.16
CA ARG A 55 -1.32 1.89 -19.28
C ARG A 55 -0.96 0.92 -20.39
N ALA A 56 0.32 0.84 -20.74
CA ALA A 56 0.77 0.03 -21.88
C ALA A 56 0.64 -1.49 -21.64
N VAL A 57 0.81 -1.96 -20.41
CA VAL A 57 0.93 -3.41 -20.12
C VAL A 57 -0.32 -4.04 -19.51
N THR A 58 -1.26 -3.23 -19.01
CA THR A 58 -2.47 -3.74 -18.36
C THR A 58 -3.73 -3.31 -19.10
N ARG A 59 -3.93 -2.00 -19.23
CA ARG A 59 -5.11 -1.42 -19.88
C ARG A 59 -4.84 0.01 -20.30
N ASP A 60 -5.03 0.27 -21.59
CA ASP A 60 -4.65 1.52 -22.22
C ASP A 60 -5.59 2.69 -21.92
N SER A 61 -6.84 2.45 -21.49
CA SER A 61 -7.88 3.47 -21.40
C SER A 61 -9.00 3.13 -20.40
N GLY A 62 -9.67 4.17 -19.87
CA GLY A 62 -10.87 4.02 -19.04
C GLY A 62 -10.58 3.75 -17.55
N TRP A 63 -11.66 3.67 -16.78
CA TRP A 63 -11.57 3.49 -15.31
C TRP A 63 -11.11 2.09 -14.94
N TRP A 64 -9.98 2.00 -14.26
CA TRP A 64 -9.47 0.74 -13.73
C TRP A 64 -10.32 0.29 -12.53
N LEU A 65 -10.55 -1.01 -12.45
CA LEU A 65 -11.12 -1.68 -11.28
C LEU A 65 -10.00 -2.23 -10.40
N PHE A 66 -10.33 -2.70 -9.19
CA PHE A 66 -9.35 -3.37 -8.33
C PHE A 66 -8.67 -4.57 -9.02
N LYS A 67 -9.42 -5.32 -9.85
CA LYS A 67 -8.86 -6.44 -10.61
C LYS A 67 -7.76 -5.99 -11.58
N ASP A 68 -7.93 -4.86 -12.25
CA ASP A 68 -6.95 -4.35 -13.23
C ASP A 68 -5.67 -3.92 -12.48
N ILE A 69 -5.83 -3.25 -11.33
CA ILE A 69 -4.70 -2.89 -10.48
C ILE A 69 -3.98 -4.12 -9.92
N ALA A 70 -4.73 -5.13 -9.46
CA ALA A 70 -4.16 -6.38 -8.96
C ALA A 70 -3.40 -7.14 -10.06
N THR A 71 -3.95 -7.20 -11.29
CA THR A 71 -3.27 -7.78 -12.45
C THR A 71 -1.95 -7.06 -12.75
N HIS A 72 -1.95 -5.71 -12.75
CA HIS A 72 -0.70 -4.95 -12.94
C HIS A 72 0.33 -5.27 -11.87
N LEU A 73 -0.07 -5.29 -10.59
CA LEU A 73 0.83 -5.59 -9.48
C LEU A 73 1.38 -7.01 -9.55
N GLN A 74 0.53 -7.99 -9.90
CA GLN A 74 0.93 -9.38 -10.10
C GLN A 74 1.95 -9.52 -11.25
N GLN A 75 1.76 -8.81 -12.37
CA GLN A 75 2.71 -8.77 -13.48
C GLN A 75 4.08 -8.22 -13.06
N GLN A 76 4.13 -7.40 -12.01
CA GLN A 76 5.36 -6.84 -11.43
C GLN A 76 5.91 -7.70 -10.28
N GLY A 77 5.35 -8.89 -10.03
CA GLY A 77 5.78 -9.78 -8.95
C GLY A 77 5.37 -9.33 -7.54
N ILE A 78 4.38 -8.43 -7.43
CA ILE A 78 3.91 -7.90 -6.15
C ILE A 78 2.66 -8.63 -5.71
N ALA A 79 2.74 -9.26 -4.54
CA ALA A 79 1.61 -9.95 -3.94
C ALA A 79 0.55 -8.94 -3.47
N THR A 80 -0.71 -9.26 -3.75
CA THR A 80 -1.85 -8.45 -3.36
C THR A 80 -2.99 -9.31 -2.86
N GLU A 81 -3.80 -8.76 -1.97
CA GLU A 81 -5.01 -9.41 -1.48
C GLU A 81 -6.10 -8.37 -1.21
N GLN A 82 -7.35 -8.76 -1.40
CA GLN A 82 -8.48 -7.90 -1.07
C GLN A 82 -8.87 -8.10 0.40
N VAL A 83 -8.80 -7.02 1.18
CA VAL A 83 -9.03 -7.05 2.63
C VAL A 83 -10.08 -6.02 3.04
N LYS A 84 -10.60 -6.14 4.25
CA LYS A 84 -11.56 -5.17 4.79
C LYS A 84 -10.84 -3.90 5.26
N LEU A 85 -11.47 -2.74 5.05
CA LEU A 85 -10.92 -1.45 5.46
C LEU A 85 -10.55 -1.37 6.95
N ARG A 86 -11.30 -2.07 7.82
CA ARG A 86 -11.02 -2.15 9.26
C ARG A 86 -9.64 -2.74 9.60
N GLU A 87 -9.01 -3.42 8.64
CA GLU A 87 -7.70 -4.09 8.79
C GLU A 87 -6.53 -3.17 8.37
N LEU A 88 -6.82 -1.96 7.87
CA LEU A 88 -5.82 -1.01 7.36
C LEU A 88 -4.70 -0.74 8.36
N ARG A 89 -5.07 -0.50 9.63
CA ARG A 89 -4.10 -0.26 10.69
C ARG A 89 -3.15 -1.44 10.88
N THR A 90 -3.68 -2.67 10.85
CA THR A 90 -2.88 -3.89 11.02
C THR A 90 -1.95 -4.10 9.83
N LEU A 91 -2.42 -3.86 8.61
CA LEU A 91 -1.59 -3.97 7.41
C LEU A 91 -0.43 -2.96 7.41
N LEU A 92 -0.70 -1.69 7.72
CA LEU A 92 0.35 -0.68 7.79
C LEU A 92 1.37 -0.99 8.90
N ALA A 93 0.91 -1.53 10.03
CA ALA A 93 1.78 -1.99 11.11
C ALA A 93 2.70 -3.16 10.71
N GLN A 94 2.30 -3.96 9.72
CA GLN A 94 3.09 -5.05 9.15
C GLN A 94 4.03 -4.56 8.01
N GLY A 95 4.07 -3.26 7.74
CA GLY A 95 4.85 -2.70 6.65
C GLY A 95 4.24 -2.96 5.27
N HIS A 96 2.94 -3.28 5.19
CA HIS A 96 2.20 -3.40 3.94
C HIS A 96 1.57 -2.07 3.54
N GLY A 97 1.34 -1.87 2.25
CA GLY A 97 0.61 -0.72 1.70
C GLY A 97 -0.85 -1.08 1.41
N ALA A 98 -1.66 -0.09 1.07
CA ALA A 98 -3.04 -0.30 0.65
C ALA A 98 -3.46 0.65 -0.47
N LEU A 99 -4.13 0.10 -1.47
CA LEU A 99 -4.83 0.85 -2.49
C LEU A 99 -6.31 0.93 -2.16
N MET A 100 -6.84 2.13 -2.19
CA MET A 100 -8.21 2.42 -1.79
C MET A 100 -8.93 3.25 -2.82
N ARG A 101 -10.23 2.99 -2.99
CA ARG A 101 -11.13 3.82 -3.78
C ARG A 101 -11.86 4.79 -2.86
N ILE A 102 -11.68 6.08 -3.11
CA ILE A 102 -12.27 7.18 -2.33
C ILE A 102 -13.09 8.09 -3.23
N SER A 103 -13.95 8.92 -2.63
CA SER A 103 -14.62 10.02 -3.33
C SER A 103 -13.77 11.29 -3.31
N VAL A 104 -13.41 11.77 -4.50
CA VAL A 104 -12.81 13.08 -4.72
C VAL A 104 -13.74 13.88 -5.61
N LEU A 105 -14.34 14.95 -5.05
CA LEU A 105 -15.32 15.79 -5.75
C LEU A 105 -16.51 15.00 -6.35
N GLY A 106 -16.95 13.95 -5.65
CA GLY A 106 -18.05 13.09 -6.11
C GLY A 106 -17.65 12.00 -7.12
N ILE A 107 -16.40 11.96 -7.56
CA ILE A 107 -15.90 10.98 -8.54
C ILE A 107 -15.10 9.89 -7.82
N PRO A 108 -15.27 8.60 -8.19
CA PRO A 108 -14.42 7.52 -7.71
C PRO A 108 -12.96 7.73 -8.11
N HIS A 109 -12.08 7.63 -7.12
CA HIS A 109 -10.68 7.97 -7.27
C HIS A 109 -9.80 7.01 -6.48
N TYR A 110 -8.73 6.50 -7.08
CA TYR A 110 -7.78 5.64 -6.39
C TYR A 110 -6.69 6.44 -5.69
N VAL A 111 -6.34 6.00 -4.49
CA VAL A 111 -5.22 6.52 -3.70
C VAL A 111 -4.40 5.38 -3.13
N PHE A 112 -3.13 5.64 -2.87
CA PHE A 112 -2.23 4.72 -2.19
C PHE A 112 -1.97 5.19 -0.76
N VAL A 113 -1.99 4.26 0.19
CA VAL A 113 -1.76 4.48 1.62
C VAL A 113 -0.57 3.64 2.05
N SER A 114 0.46 4.27 2.63
CA SER A 114 1.76 3.62 2.79
C SER A 114 2.35 3.67 4.20
N ASP A 115 1.81 4.51 5.08
CA ASP A 115 2.40 4.77 6.40
C ASP A 115 1.35 5.27 7.39
N LEU A 116 1.60 5.04 8.69
CA LEU A 116 0.81 5.51 9.83
C LEU A 116 1.76 6.11 10.87
N ASN A 117 1.62 7.40 11.18
CA ASN A 117 2.47 8.04 12.20
C ASN A 117 1.95 7.86 13.64
N ALA A 118 2.73 8.34 14.60
CA ALA A 118 2.42 8.25 16.03
C ALA A 118 1.11 8.98 16.42
N GLN A 119 0.69 9.97 15.62
CA GLN A 119 -0.54 10.73 15.80
C GLN A 119 -1.75 10.09 15.09
N ASP A 120 -1.63 8.83 14.68
CA ASP A 120 -2.69 8.08 14.01
C ASP A 120 -3.14 8.66 12.65
N GLN A 121 -2.19 9.27 11.95
CA GLN A 121 -2.41 9.86 10.64
C GLN A 121 -1.74 9.02 9.55
N LEU A 122 -2.57 8.64 8.60
CA LEU A 122 -2.22 7.90 7.39
C LEU A 122 -1.52 8.83 6.41
N LEU A 123 -0.39 8.40 5.86
CA LEU A 123 0.16 9.00 4.65
C LEU A 123 -0.63 8.48 3.44
N VAL A 124 -1.36 9.38 2.80
CA VAL A 124 -2.14 9.11 1.60
C VAL A 124 -1.49 9.83 0.42
N ALA A 125 -1.05 9.06 -0.57
CA ALA A 125 -0.62 9.55 -1.86
C ALA A 125 -1.81 9.51 -2.83
N ASP A 126 -2.24 10.69 -3.24
CA ASP A 126 -3.34 10.94 -4.15
C ASP A 126 -2.76 11.39 -5.50
N PRO A 127 -2.93 10.61 -6.58
CA PRO A 127 -2.28 10.89 -7.86
C PRO A 127 -2.69 12.22 -8.49
N LEU A 128 -3.83 12.80 -8.09
CA LEU A 128 -4.31 14.11 -8.53
C LEU A 128 -3.88 15.24 -7.59
N GLN A 129 -3.96 15.00 -6.28
CA GLN A 129 -3.80 16.04 -5.25
C GLN A 129 -2.42 16.06 -4.57
N GLY A 130 -1.52 15.12 -4.88
CA GLY A 130 -0.24 14.98 -4.20
C GLY A 130 -0.34 14.13 -2.93
N LYS A 131 0.43 14.47 -1.89
CA LYS A 131 0.43 13.73 -0.63
C LYS A 131 -0.28 14.49 0.48
N LYS A 132 -0.91 13.75 1.40
CA LYS A 132 -1.55 14.30 2.61
C LYS A 132 -1.44 13.34 3.78
N ARG A 133 -1.34 13.88 4.99
CA ARG A 133 -1.56 13.12 6.23
C ARG A 133 -2.98 13.35 6.72
N ILE A 134 -3.76 12.28 6.87
CA ILE A 134 -5.14 12.34 7.35
C ILE A 134 -5.43 11.24 8.36
N SER A 135 -6.35 11.47 9.30
CA SER A 135 -6.76 10.43 10.24
C SER A 135 -7.49 9.29 9.53
N ILE A 136 -7.43 8.08 10.11
CA ILE A 136 -8.17 6.90 9.63
C ILE A 136 -9.65 7.22 9.48
N ARG A 137 -10.27 7.85 10.47
CA ARG A 137 -11.70 8.26 10.42
C ARG A 137 -12.01 9.19 9.25
N ARG A 138 -11.09 10.06 8.85
CA ARG A 138 -11.28 10.94 7.68
C ARG A 138 -11.19 10.14 6.38
N LEU A 139 -10.31 9.16 6.30
CA LEU A 139 -10.22 8.27 5.14
C LEU A 139 -11.46 7.38 5.03
N GLU A 140 -11.93 6.78 6.12
CA GLU A 140 -13.13 5.93 6.15
C GLU A 140 -14.39 6.66 5.70
N ARG A 141 -14.54 7.95 6.03
CA ARG A 141 -15.66 8.79 5.53
C ARG A 141 -15.57 9.08 4.03
N LYS A 142 -14.38 8.99 3.45
CA LYS A 142 -14.14 9.19 2.01
C LYS A 142 -14.13 7.90 1.22
N ALA A 143 -13.92 6.76 1.87
CA ALA A 143 -13.87 5.45 1.23
C ALA A 143 -15.22 5.13 0.59
N LEU A 144 -15.19 4.78 -0.69
CA LEU A 144 -16.38 4.33 -1.42
C LEU A 144 -16.67 2.86 -1.15
N ASP A 145 -15.64 2.09 -0.82
CA ASP A 145 -15.74 0.66 -0.55
C ASP A 145 -15.36 0.33 0.90
N LYS A 146 -15.93 -0.76 1.43
CA LYS A 146 -15.52 -1.36 2.71
C LYS A 146 -14.33 -2.32 2.56
N VAL A 147 -13.78 -2.40 1.35
CA VAL A 147 -12.65 -3.24 0.98
C VAL A 147 -11.57 -2.40 0.33
N MET A 148 -10.34 -2.89 0.41
CA MET A 148 -9.16 -2.30 -0.19
C MET A 148 -8.25 -3.41 -0.71
N LEU A 149 -7.30 -3.04 -1.57
CA LEU A 149 -6.29 -3.97 -2.06
C LEU A 149 -5.03 -3.75 -1.23
N ALA A 150 -4.67 -4.73 -0.38
CA ALA A 150 -3.39 -4.74 0.31
C ALA A 150 -2.27 -4.97 -0.70
N VAL A 151 -1.17 -4.28 -0.51
CA VAL A 151 0.04 -4.38 -1.32
C VAL A 151 1.15 -4.85 -0.40
N HIS A 152 1.57 -6.09 -0.57
CA HIS A 152 2.58 -6.69 0.30
C HIS A 152 3.96 -6.17 -0.12
N ASN A 153 4.71 -5.66 0.86
CA ASN A 153 6.08 -5.26 0.61
C ASN A 153 6.95 -6.53 0.56
N THR A 154 7.54 -6.82 -0.59
CA THR A 154 8.43 -7.96 -0.80
C THR A 154 9.91 -7.62 -0.58
N LEU A 155 10.22 -6.33 -0.45
CA LEU A 155 11.56 -5.84 -0.14
C LEU A 155 11.65 -5.42 1.32
N GLU A 156 12.72 -5.81 2.00
CA GLU A 156 13.12 -5.31 3.32
C GLU A 156 13.50 -3.82 3.23
N HIS A 157 12.56 -2.95 2.87
CA HIS A 157 12.71 -1.54 3.21
C HIS A 157 12.64 -1.46 4.73
N PRO A 158 13.57 -0.76 5.39
CA PRO A 158 13.42 -0.47 6.80
C PRO A 158 12.15 0.37 6.93
N VAL A 159 11.06 -0.30 7.26
CA VAL A 159 9.96 0.31 7.99
C VAL A 159 10.67 1.05 9.11
N SER A 160 10.41 2.35 9.28
CA SER A 160 10.70 2.99 10.56
C SER A 160 10.20 1.99 11.60
N GLN A 161 11.11 1.36 12.36
CA GLN A 161 10.79 0.28 13.27
C GLN A 161 9.87 0.87 14.32
N PHE A 162 8.60 0.91 13.99
CA PHE A 162 7.56 1.30 14.88
C PHE A 162 7.51 0.15 15.86
N ASP A 163 8.04 0.39 17.05
CA ASP A 163 7.96 -0.56 18.13
C ASP A 163 6.48 -0.71 18.48
N LEU A 164 5.83 -1.71 17.87
CA LEU A 164 4.44 -2.08 18.12
C LEU A 164 4.20 -2.36 19.60
N ASN A 165 5.25 -2.60 20.40
CA ASN A 165 5.15 -2.81 21.84
C ASN A 165 4.83 -1.53 22.64
N ASN A 166 5.05 -0.35 22.04
CA ASN A 166 4.77 0.95 22.67
C ASN A 166 3.43 1.57 22.27
N ILE A 167 2.59 0.86 21.52
CA ILE A 167 1.29 1.37 21.10
C ILE A 167 0.15 0.73 21.93
N PRO A 168 -0.67 1.53 22.65
CA PRO A 168 -1.68 1.01 23.59
C PRO A 168 -2.66 0.00 22.99
N TRP A 169 -3.04 0.15 21.72
CA TRP A 169 -4.00 -0.75 21.05
C TRP A 169 -3.36 -2.03 20.50
N ALA A 170 -2.04 -2.06 20.27
CA ALA A 170 -1.33 -3.24 19.76
C ALA A 170 -1.09 -4.29 20.86
N ARG A 171 -1.12 -3.90 22.14
CA ARG A 171 -0.99 -4.80 23.30
C ARG A 171 -2.17 -5.76 23.47
N SER A 172 -3.34 -5.44 22.90
CA SER A 172 -4.60 -6.17 23.12
C SER A 172 -4.73 -7.50 22.35
N LYS A 173 -3.81 -7.87 21.45
CA LYS A 173 -3.96 -9.05 20.58
C LYS A 173 -2.79 -10.02 20.55
N ARG A 174 -1.98 -10.13 21.61
CA ARG A 174 -1.09 -11.31 21.75
C ARG A 174 -1.92 -12.52 22.16
N ALA A 175 -2.56 -13.15 21.17
CA ALA A 175 -2.85 -14.57 21.29
C ALA A 175 -1.50 -15.28 21.44
N THR A 176 -1.31 -15.96 22.56
CA THR A 176 -0.11 -16.72 22.90
C THR A 176 0.08 -17.82 21.86
N VAL A 177 0.89 -17.55 20.83
CA VAL A 177 1.34 -18.59 19.91
C VAL A 177 2.29 -19.48 20.72
N LYS A 178 1.76 -20.59 21.24
CA LYS A 178 2.58 -21.67 21.78
C LYS A 178 3.36 -22.27 20.61
N ILE A 179 4.62 -21.88 20.48
CA ILE A 179 5.57 -22.55 19.58
C ILE A 179 5.74 -23.98 20.14
N PRO A 180 5.37 -25.03 19.39
CA PRO A 180 5.65 -26.40 19.83
C PRO A 180 7.18 -26.57 19.90
N LYS A 181 7.66 -27.05 21.05
CA LYS A 181 9.08 -27.39 21.25
C LYS A 181 9.46 -28.44 20.20
N ARG A 182 10.46 -28.10 19.38
CA ARG A 182 11.09 -28.99 18.41
C ARG A 182 11.68 -30.17 19.19
N ASN A 183 11.20 -31.38 18.93
CA ASN A 183 11.82 -32.60 19.47
C ASN A 183 13.24 -32.71 18.91
N THR A 184 14.20 -32.75 19.83
CA THR A 184 15.60 -33.08 19.57
C THR A 184 15.65 -34.48 18.98
N ILE A 185 16.03 -34.60 17.71
CA ILE A 185 16.43 -35.89 17.13
C ILE A 185 17.83 -36.15 17.71
N GLU A 186 17.91 -37.11 18.62
CA GLU A 186 19.17 -37.59 19.17
C GLU A 186 20.05 -38.14 18.05
N GLN A 187 21.26 -37.60 18.00
CA GLN A 187 22.36 -38.10 17.19
C GLN A 187 22.82 -39.44 17.76
N HIS A 188 22.48 -40.55 17.12
CA HIS A 188 23.24 -41.79 17.30
C HIS A 188 24.40 -41.80 16.29
N ARG A 189 25.58 -41.39 16.78
CA ARG A 189 26.87 -41.87 16.27
C ARG A 189 27.21 -43.16 17.01
N GLY A 190 27.50 -44.22 16.27
CA GLY A 190 28.04 -45.47 16.78
C GLY A 190 28.74 -46.21 15.64
N PHE A 191 30.07 -46.28 15.71
CA PHE A 191 30.99 -46.85 14.74
C PHE A 191 30.95 -48.39 14.70
N SER A 192 31.23 -48.93 13.51
CA SER A 192 32.05 -50.11 13.14
C SER A 192 32.33 -51.24 14.16
N HIS A 193 32.05 -52.51 13.79
CA HIS A 193 33.06 -53.57 13.47
C HIS A 193 32.50 -55.01 13.50
N LEU A 194 33.00 -55.84 12.57
CA LEU A 194 33.11 -57.33 12.56
C LEU A 194 31.77 -58.09 12.42
N TYR A 195 31.53 -59.02 11.48
CA TYR A 195 32.34 -60.00 10.76
C TYR A 195 31.96 -60.06 9.27
#